data_AF-A0A4S3JXJ8-F1
#
_entry.id   AF-A0A4S3JXJ8-F1
#
_cell.length_a   1.000
_cell.length_b   1.000
_cell.length_c   1.000
_cell.angle_alpha   90.00
_cell.angle_beta   90.00
_cell.angle_gamma   90.00
#
_symmetry.space_group_name_H-M   'P 1'
#
loop_
_entity.id
_entity.type
_entity.pdbx_description
1 polymer ?
#
loop_
_entity_poly.entity_id
_entity_poly.type
_entity_poly.pdbx_seq_one_letter_code
_entity_poly.pdbx_strand_id
1 'polypeptide(L)'
;MGDDFQLIPLHGKHPANVREKNFNRFINSHTPAILLTTDVASRGLDIPSVDLVVQIDPPSDPKTFIHRCGRAGRAGRRGLSVVMLHPGHEEDYVSFLEVRKTPVIPFPQPISISDTEAAASMNVARKAVLKDRALHDRGQKAFVSWLRSYSKHQASSIFRVADLDWEALGKAWGLLKLPKMPELKKFTGDKTLGVDITWDTYAYKDKQREKRRLEVLQETAESGGHQESSNKRRASESLAWSNKIENKNKKLKRREQKHARQERDRWEKMTEEERQKARETEKLVAQIREKNEEERRLRRAATKAGAGMSGEDKGDEFHGFDD
;
A
#
# COMPACT_ATOMS: atom_id res chain seq x y z
N MET A 1 27.33 12.32 -3.41
CA MET A 1 26.07 11.82 -4.02
C MET A 1 25.96 10.33 -3.76
N GLY A 2 24.81 9.85 -3.28
CA GLY A 2 24.60 8.43 -2.95
C GLY A 2 25.21 8.04 -1.60
N ASP A 3 26.52 8.23 -1.45
CA ASP A 3 27.25 8.19 -0.16
C ASP A 3 26.83 9.30 0.83
N ASP A 4 25.81 10.10 0.50
CA ASP A 4 25.41 11.27 1.29
C ASP A 4 24.41 10.94 2.40
N PHE A 5 23.73 9.79 2.33
CA PHE A 5 22.69 9.41 3.28
C PHE A 5 22.85 7.99 3.82
N GLN A 6 22.68 7.82 5.14
CA GLN A 6 22.65 6.51 5.77
C GLN A 6 21.24 5.90 5.70
N LEU A 7 21.09 4.77 4.99
CA LEU A 7 19.82 4.03 4.94
C LEU A 7 19.72 3.03 6.10
N ILE A 8 18.68 3.14 6.92
CA ILE A 8 18.48 2.31 8.12
C ILE A 8 17.10 1.63 8.07
N PRO A 9 17.02 0.29 7.98
CA PRO A 9 15.75 -0.42 7.97
C PRO A 9 15.23 -0.72 9.38
N LEU A 10 13.93 -0.52 9.62
CA LEU A 10 13.27 -0.83 10.89
C LEU A 10 11.87 -1.41 10.64
N HIS A 11 11.71 -2.72 10.84
CA HIS A 11 10.42 -3.38 10.65
C HIS A 11 10.20 -4.56 11.62
N GLY A 12 8.95 -4.98 11.80
CA GLY A 12 8.56 -5.98 12.81
C GLY A 12 9.19 -7.36 12.65
N LYS A 13 9.66 -7.73 11.45
CA LYS A 13 10.39 -8.97 11.21
C LYS A 13 11.84 -8.96 11.71
N HIS A 14 12.39 -7.80 12.08
CA HIS A 14 13.70 -7.76 12.70
C HIS A 14 13.61 -8.27 14.15
N PRO A 15 14.57 -9.09 14.58
CA PRO A 15 14.76 -9.43 15.99
C PRO A 15 14.85 -8.17 16.86
N ALA A 16 14.43 -8.25 18.12
CA ALA A 16 14.35 -7.10 19.02
C ALA A 16 15.69 -6.34 19.13
N ASN A 17 16.80 -7.06 19.34
CA ASN A 17 18.15 -6.50 19.39
C ASN A 17 18.56 -5.79 18.09
N VAL A 18 18.15 -6.30 16.92
CA VAL A 18 18.42 -5.66 15.63
C VAL A 18 17.60 -4.37 15.48
N ARG A 19 16.34 -4.37 15.93
CA ARG A 19 15.51 -3.16 15.93
C ARG A 19 16.10 -2.08 16.81
N GLU A 20 16.51 -2.44 18.02
CA GLU A 20 17.16 -1.54 18.97
C GLU A 20 18.47 -0.98 18.41
N LYS A 21 19.32 -1.84 17.85
CA LYS A 21 20.58 -1.42 17.19
C LYS A 21 20.33 -0.44 16.05
N ASN A 22 19.37 -0.72 15.16
CA ASN A 22 19.05 0.15 14.04
C ASN A 22 18.40 1.47 14.50
N PHE A 23 17.55 1.41 15.53
CA PHE A 23 16.96 2.60 16.13
C PHE A 23 18.03 3.51 16.75
N ASN A 24 18.92 2.95 17.57
CA ASN A 24 20.03 3.70 18.18
C ASN A 24 20.98 4.26 17.11
N ARG A 25 21.21 3.52 16.02
CA ARG A 25 21.99 4.02 14.88
C ARG A 25 21.34 5.24 14.24
N PHE A 26 20.01 5.25 14.09
CA PHE A 26 19.30 6.38 13.51
C PHE A 26 19.33 7.61 14.44
N ILE A 27 19.06 7.42 15.73
CA ILE A 27 19.06 8.51 16.71
C ILE A 27 20.43 9.15 16.87
N ASN A 28 21.48 8.33 16.89
CA ASN A 28 22.85 8.79 17.10
C ASN A 28 23.59 9.08 15.78
N SER A 29 22.86 9.15 14.65
CA SER A 29 23.48 9.46 13.36
C SER A 29 23.90 10.92 13.33
N HIS A 30 25.17 11.17 13.03
CA HIS A 30 25.71 12.51 12.83
C HIS A 30 25.66 12.94 11.36
N THR A 31 25.44 11.98 10.46
CA THR A 31 25.20 12.23 9.04
C THR A 31 23.71 12.14 8.73
N PRO A 32 23.25 12.78 7.64
CA PRO A 32 21.88 12.63 7.18
C PRO A 32 21.49 11.15 7.05
N ALA A 33 20.41 10.76 7.73
CA ALA A 33 19.97 9.36 7.78
C ALA A 33 18.50 9.25 7.39
N ILE A 34 18.16 8.15 6.73
CA ILE A 34 16.80 7.82 6.31
C ILE A 34 16.39 6.54 7.01
N LEU A 35 15.38 6.64 7.88
CA LEU A 35 14.77 5.49 8.53
C LEU A 35 13.65 4.93 7.66
N LEU A 36 13.88 3.76 7.07
CA LEU A 36 12.86 3.03 6.31
C LEU A 36 12.06 2.15 7.27
N THR A 37 10.78 2.49 7.47
CA THR A 37 9.94 1.79 8.46
C THR A 37 8.51 1.55 8.00
N THR A 38 7.85 0.64 8.72
CA THR A 38 6.41 0.34 8.60
C THR A 38 5.69 0.92 9.80
N ASP A 39 4.38 0.66 9.95
CA ASP A 39 3.60 1.12 11.11
C ASP A 39 4.07 0.62 12.48
N VAL A 40 5.09 -0.25 12.52
CA VAL A 40 5.79 -0.61 13.76
C VAL A 40 6.41 0.60 14.46
N ALA A 41 6.74 1.67 13.72
CA ALA A 41 7.31 2.88 14.28
C ALA A 41 6.33 4.05 14.43
N SER A 42 5.11 3.96 13.88
CA SER A 42 4.15 5.07 13.91
C SER A 42 3.50 5.28 15.28
N ARG A 43 3.61 4.31 16.21
CA ARG A 43 3.21 4.44 17.63
C ARG A 43 4.25 3.77 18.55
N GLY A 44 4.37 4.23 19.80
CA GLY A 44 5.15 3.58 20.88
C GLY A 44 6.68 3.74 20.86
N LEU A 45 7.29 4.05 19.71
CA LEU A 45 8.69 4.45 19.63
C LEU A 45 8.80 5.96 19.75
N ASP A 46 9.63 6.45 20.67
CA ASP A 46 9.95 7.87 20.77
C ASP A 46 11.06 8.21 19.77
N ILE A 47 10.69 8.35 18.50
CA ILE A 47 11.62 8.84 17.48
C ILE A 47 11.86 10.33 17.78
N PRO A 48 13.12 10.78 17.95
CA PRO A 48 13.44 12.20 18.11
C PRO A 48 12.88 12.99 16.93
N SER A 49 12.66 14.30 17.11
CA SER A 49 12.07 15.17 16.09
C SER A 49 12.82 15.03 14.76
N VAL A 50 12.16 14.42 13.77
CA VAL A 50 12.68 14.31 12.40
C VAL A 50 12.25 15.51 11.57
N ASP A 51 13.07 15.88 10.58
CA ASP A 51 12.78 17.04 9.72
C ASP A 51 11.66 16.75 8.71
N LEU A 52 11.64 15.51 8.19
CA LEU A 52 10.75 15.09 7.10
C LEU A 52 10.19 13.69 7.35
N VAL A 53 8.87 13.55 7.21
CA VAL A 53 8.17 12.27 7.15
C VAL A 53 7.61 12.08 5.76
N VAL A 54 8.17 11.14 5.01
CA VAL A 54 7.65 10.73 3.69
C VAL A 54 6.82 9.48 3.83
N GLN A 55 5.54 9.56 3.44
CA GLN A 55 4.62 8.43 3.37
C GLN A 55 4.47 8.03 1.91
N ILE A 56 5.15 6.95 1.51
CA ILE A 56 5.07 6.41 0.13
C ILE A 56 3.62 5.98 -0.19
N ASP A 57 2.95 5.36 0.77
CA ASP A 57 1.54 5.01 0.68
C ASP A 57 0.80 5.52 1.92
N PRO A 58 -0.47 5.95 1.78
CA PRO A 58 -1.35 6.20 2.91
C PRO A 58 -1.47 4.98 3.85
N PRO A 59 -1.58 5.17 5.18
CA PRO A 59 -1.75 4.07 6.11
C PRO A 59 -3.11 3.39 5.94
N SER A 60 -3.14 2.05 5.95
CA SER A 60 -4.37 1.26 5.86
C SER A 60 -5.45 1.66 6.88
N ASP A 61 -5.03 2.12 8.07
CA ASP A 61 -5.90 2.80 9.03
C ASP A 61 -5.63 4.31 8.99
N PRO A 62 -6.57 5.15 8.52
CA PRO A 62 -6.34 6.58 8.43
C PRO A 62 -6.16 7.27 9.79
N LYS A 63 -6.57 6.66 10.92
CA LYS A 63 -6.19 7.20 12.25
C LYS A 63 -4.68 7.18 12.47
N THR A 64 -3.98 6.25 11.82
CA THR A 64 -2.52 6.14 11.86
C THR A 64 -1.83 7.27 11.10
N PHE A 65 -2.53 7.95 10.18
CA PHE A 65 -1.98 9.07 9.40
C PHE A 65 -1.43 10.18 10.30
N ILE A 66 -2.25 10.67 11.25
CA ILE A 66 -1.85 11.72 12.19
C ILE A 66 -0.65 11.27 13.05
N HIS A 67 -0.61 10.01 13.47
CA HIS A 67 0.51 9.48 14.25
C HIS A 67 1.81 9.34 13.45
N ARG A 68 1.73 9.13 12.13
CA ARG A 68 2.89 9.20 11.23
C ARG A 68 3.34 10.65 11.06
N CYS A 69 2.42 11.57 10.78
CA CYS A 69 2.73 13.00 10.62
C CYS A 69 3.37 13.58 11.89
N GLY A 70 2.86 13.21 13.07
CA GLY A 70 3.35 13.66 14.37
C GLY A 70 4.75 13.16 14.75
N ARG A 71 5.47 12.47 13.85
CA ARG A 71 6.91 12.19 14.01
C ARG A 71 7.76 13.41 13.67
N ALA A 72 7.31 14.21 12.70
CA ALA A 72 7.87 15.52 12.40
C ALA A 72 7.18 16.60 13.24
N GLY A 73 7.83 17.76 13.38
CA GLY A 73 7.20 18.94 13.99
C GLY A 73 6.97 18.86 15.51
N ARG A 74 7.73 18.01 16.23
CA ARG A 74 7.59 17.84 17.69
C ARG A 74 8.35 18.91 18.48
N ALA A 75 7.84 19.24 19.66
CA ALA A 75 8.44 20.17 20.62
C ALA A 75 8.76 21.57 20.03
N GLY A 76 7.81 22.13 19.27
CA GLY A 76 7.93 23.47 18.69
C GLY A 76 8.91 23.58 17.51
N ARG A 77 9.53 22.48 17.08
CA ARG A 77 10.40 22.47 15.90
C ARG A 77 9.58 22.45 14.62
N ARG A 78 10.13 22.99 13.53
CA ARG A 78 9.57 22.82 12.19
C ARG A 78 9.74 21.37 11.75
N GLY A 79 8.77 20.86 10.99
CA GLY A 79 8.87 19.56 10.35
C GLY A 79 7.81 19.43 9.27
N LEU A 80 8.12 18.66 8.24
CA LEU A 80 7.27 18.45 7.08
C LEU A 80 6.80 16.99 7.05
N SER A 81 5.52 16.77 6.73
CA SER A 81 5.03 15.44 6.39
C SER A 81 4.38 15.47 5.02
N VAL A 82 4.83 14.59 4.14
CA VAL A 82 4.33 14.45 2.76
C VAL A 82 3.78 13.05 2.59
N VAL A 83 2.63 12.94 1.92
CA VAL A 83 2.05 11.67 1.48
C VAL A 83 1.98 11.67 -0.04
N MET A 84 2.41 10.58 -0.66
CA MET A 84 2.26 10.38 -2.10
C MET A 84 0.90 9.72 -2.36
N LEU A 85 0.22 10.18 -3.40
CA LEU A 85 -1.05 9.64 -3.87
C LEU A 85 -0.92 9.39 -5.37
N HIS A 86 -1.48 8.29 -5.86
CA HIS A 86 -1.59 8.05 -7.29
C HIS A 86 -2.64 8.97 -7.90
N PRO A 87 -2.43 9.46 -9.14
CA PRO A 87 -3.45 10.22 -9.85
C PRO A 87 -4.77 9.43 -9.95
N GLY A 88 -5.90 10.14 -9.88
CA GLY A 88 -7.24 9.55 -9.96
C GLY A 88 -7.87 9.33 -8.58
N HIS A 89 -8.34 8.12 -8.29
CA HIS A 89 -9.17 7.88 -7.09
C HIS A 89 -8.47 8.13 -5.75
N GLU A 90 -7.13 8.04 -5.68
CA GLU A 90 -6.44 8.29 -4.40
C GLU A 90 -6.46 9.78 -4.01
N GLU A 91 -6.70 10.70 -4.95
CA GLU A 91 -6.86 12.14 -4.66
C GLU A 91 -8.08 12.42 -3.78
N ASP A 92 -9.13 11.58 -3.84
CA ASP A 92 -10.29 11.64 -2.95
C ASP A 92 -9.89 11.47 -1.46
N TYR A 93 -8.67 10.97 -1.19
CA TYR A 93 -8.12 10.90 0.16
C TYR A 93 -7.96 12.29 0.80
N VAL A 94 -7.71 13.34 0.01
CA VAL A 94 -7.58 14.72 0.51
C VAL A 94 -8.90 15.18 1.14
N SER A 95 -10.01 15.08 0.42
CA SER A 95 -11.34 15.42 0.94
C SER A 95 -11.76 14.50 2.10
N PHE A 96 -11.38 13.23 2.06
CA PHE A 96 -11.62 12.31 3.17
C PHE A 96 -10.90 12.74 4.47
N LEU A 97 -9.66 13.20 4.36
CA LEU A 97 -8.88 13.71 5.49
C LEU A 97 -9.44 15.03 6.04
N GLU A 98 -9.95 15.89 5.16
CA GLU A 98 -10.64 17.14 5.55
C GLU A 98 -11.88 16.86 6.41
N VAL A 99 -12.74 15.92 5.98
CA VAL A 99 -13.90 15.47 6.78
C VAL A 99 -13.47 14.92 8.14
N ARG A 100 -12.33 14.24 8.20
CA ARG A 100 -11.72 13.74 9.44
C ARG A 100 -11.00 14.81 10.28
N LYS A 101 -11.12 16.10 9.92
CA LYS A 101 -10.51 17.24 10.62
C LYS A 101 -8.97 17.17 10.62
N THR A 102 -8.39 16.66 9.55
CA THR A 102 -6.94 16.67 9.30
C THR A 102 -6.69 17.16 7.88
N PRO A 103 -6.97 18.43 7.57
CA PRO A 103 -6.82 18.93 6.21
C PRO A 103 -5.35 18.83 5.77
N VAL A 104 -5.16 18.42 4.52
CA VAL A 104 -3.86 18.40 3.84
C VAL A 104 -3.93 19.33 2.65
N ILE A 105 -2.82 19.97 2.33
CA ILE A 105 -2.70 20.86 1.18
C ILE A 105 -1.81 20.22 0.12
N PRO A 106 -2.04 20.52 -1.17
CA PRO A 106 -1.09 20.17 -2.22
C PRO A 106 0.32 20.63 -1.87
N PHE A 107 1.33 19.83 -2.21
CA PHE A 107 2.71 20.21 -1.93
C PHE A 107 3.08 21.46 -2.77
N PRO A 108 3.57 22.55 -2.15
CA PRO A 108 3.71 23.86 -2.84
C PRO A 108 4.61 23.85 -4.07
N GLN A 109 5.59 22.93 -4.11
CA GLN A 109 6.51 22.77 -5.22
C GLN A 109 6.29 21.39 -5.83
N PRO A 110 5.39 21.24 -6.83
CA PRO A 110 5.10 19.95 -7.42
C PRO A 110 6.38 19.33 -7.98
N ILE A 111 6.64 18.08 -7.60
CA ILE A 111 7.78 17.33 -8.12
C ILE A 111 7.38 16.83 -9.51
N SER A 112 7.87 17.50 -10.55
CA SER A 112 7.75 17.00 -11.92
C SER A 112 8.99 16.17 -12.25
N ILE A 113 8.79 14.89 -12.57
CA ILE A 113 9.84 13.99 -13.04
C ILE A 113 9.55 13.73 -14.51
N SER A 114 10.55 13.88 -15.36
CA SER A 114 10.40 13.56 -16.79
C SER A 114 10.28 12.05 -17.00
N ASP A 115 9.54 11.64 -18.04
CA ASP A 115 9.40 10.21 -18.39
C ASP A 115 10.76 9.53 -18.61
N THR A 116 11.74 10.27 -19.11
CA THR A 116 13.11 9.79 -19.33
C THR A 116 13.85 9.53 -18.03
N GLU A 117 13.73 10.42 -17.02
CA GLU A 117 14.32 10.23 -15.69
C GLU A 117 13.63 9.10 -14.92
N ALA A 118 12.30 9.00 -15.03
CA ALA A 118 11.54 7.88 -14.48
C ALA A 118 12.00 6.55 -15.09
N ALA A 119 12.13 6.49 -16.43
CA ALA A 119 12.64 5.33 -17.14
C ALA A 119 14.08 4.99 -16.75
N ALA A 120 14.96 5.99 -16.60
CA ALA A 120 16.33 5.78 -16.15
C ALA A 120 16.38 5.17 -14.75
N SER A 121 15.59 5.69 -13.81
CA SER A 121 15.48 5.17 -12.43
C SER A 121 14.94 3.75 -12.40
N MET A 122 13.89 3.45 -13.18
CA MET A 122 13.36 2.10 -13.34
C MET A 122 14.41 1.14 -13.90
N ASN A 123 15.21 1.58 -14.87
CA ASN A 123 16.27 0.77 -15.47
C ASN A 123 17.42 0.50 -14.49
N VAL A 124 17.76 1.43 -13.61
CA VAL A 124 18.75 1.20 -12.54
C VAL A 124 18.24 0.11 -11.59
N ALA A 125 16.98 0.19 -11.14
CA ALA A 125 16.37 -0.83 -10.30
C ALA A 125 16.34 -2.20 -11.00
N ARG A 126 15.91 -2.25 -12.27
CA ARG A 126 15.85 -3.48 -13.07
C ARG A 126 17.23 -4.11 -13.28
N LYS A 127 18.26 -3.32 -13.59
CA LYS A 127 19.65 -3.79 -13.71
C LYS A 127 20.15 -4.39 -12.40
N ALA A 128 19.77 -3.82 -11.25
CA ALA A 128 20.13 -4.40 -9.96
C ALA A 128 19.41 -5.74 -9.71
N VAL A 129 18.12 -5.83 -10.05
CA VAL A 129 17.33 -7.06 -9.92
C VAL A 129 17.89 -8.15 -10.84
N LEU A 130 18.22 -7.85 -12.11
CA LEU A 130 18.79 -8.80 -13.08
C LEU A 130 20.11 -9.43 -12.65
N LYS A 131 20.87 -8.82 -11.74
CA LYS A 131 22.14 -9.37 -11.24
C LYS A 131 21.95 -10.50 -10.24
N ASP A 132 20.80 -10.59 -9.58
CA ASP A 132 20.57 -11.59 -8.54
C ASP A 132 19.10 -12.02 -8.46
N ARG A 133 18.86 -13.30 -8.79
CA ARG A 133 17.54 -13.92 -8.65
C ARG A 133 16.94 -13.80 -7.26
N ALA A 134 17.76 -13.70 -6.20
CA ALA A 134 17.24 -13.48 -4.86
C ALA A 134 16.52 -12.14 -4.72
N LEU A 135 16.99 -11.09 -5.40
CA LEU A 135 16.34 -9.78 -5.41
C LEU A 135 15.02 -9.85 -6.17
N HIS A 136 14.98 -10.56 -7.29
CA HIS A 136 13.73 -10.82 -8.01
C HIS A 136 12.71 -11.49 -7.09
N ASP A 137 13.06 -12.59 -6.41
CA ASP A 137 12.12 -13.29 -5.52
C ASP A 137 11.62 -12.42 -4.37
N ARG A 138 12.50 -11.59 -3.80
CA ARG A 138 12.14 -10.64 -2.74
C ARG A 138 11.20 -9.56 -3.28
N GLY A 139 11.47 -9.04 -4.47
CA GLY A 139 10.61 -8.07 -5.16
C GLY A 139 9.21 -8.63 -5.40
N GLN A 140 9.11 -9.86 -5.92
CA GLN A 140 7.83 -10.56 -6.08
C GLN A 140 7.07 -10.67 -4.75
N LYS A 141 7.76 -11.12 -3.68
CA LYS A 141 7.15 -11.25 -2.35
C LYS A 141 6.73 -9.89 -1.76
N ALA A 142 7.52 -8.85 -2.00
CA ALA A 142 7.27 -7.49 -1.52
C ALA A 142 6.05 -6.87 -2.22
N PHE A 143 5.94 -6.97 -3.54
CA PHE A 143 4.80 -6.47 -4.31
C PHE A 143 3.47 -7.10 -3.85
N VAL A 144 3.42 -8.42 -3.73
CA VAL A 144 2.21 -9.10 -3.23
C VAL A 144 1.96 -8.72 -1.76
N SER A 145 2.99 -8.41 -0.98
CA SER A 145 2.81 -7.92 0.39
C SER A 145 2.18 -6.54 0.44
N TRP A 146 2.64 -5.63 -0.40
CA TRP A 146 2.06 -4.29 -0.56
C TRP A 146 0.60 -4.38 -1.01
N LEU A 147 0.29 -5.17 -2.05
CA LEU A 147 -1.10 -5.34 -2.49
C LEU A 147 -2.03 -5.89 -1.40
N ARG A 148 -1.52 -6.82 -0.57
CA ARG A 148 -2.24 -7.38 0.59
C ARG A 148 -2.23 -6.49 1.83
N SER A 149 -1.71 -5.28 1.72
CA SER A 149 -1.91 -4.13 2.61
C SER A 149 -2.87 -3.12 1.97
N TYR A 150 -2.67 -2.79 0.70
CA TYR A 150 -3.49 -1.88 -0.10
C TYR A 150 -4.96 -2.32 -0.15
N SER A 151 -5.21 -3.58 -0.49
CA SER A 151 -6.55 -4.19 -0.50
C SER A 151 -7.29 -4.18 0.85
N LYS A 152 -6.57 -3.96 1.96
CA LYS A 152 -7.12 -3.94 3.31
C LYS A 152 -7.26 -2.53 3.87
N HIS A 153 -7.11 -1.52 3.03
CA HIS A 153 -7.29 -0.15 3.44
C HIS A 153 -8.73 0.08 3.93
N GLN A 154 -8.91 0.77 5.06
CA GLN A 154 -10.24 1.01 5.63
C GLN A 154 -11.12 1.88 4.72
N ALA A 155 -10.51 2.83 4.01
CA ALA A 155 -11.15 3.60 2.94
C ALA A 155 -11.14 2.83 1.61
N SER A 156 -11.79 1.66 1.58
CA SER A 156 -11.78 0.75 0.41
C SER A 156 -12.44 1.33 -0.84
N SER A 157 -13.27 2.38 -0.70
CA SER A 157 -13.87 3.09 -1.83
C SER A 157 -12.88 3.97 -2.59
N ILE A 158 -11.82 4.43 -1.90
CA ILE A 158 -10.75 5.28 -2.45
C ILE A 158 -9.64 4.37 -2.99
N PHE A 159 -9.17 3.44 -2.17
CA PHE A 159 -8.05 2.55 -2.51
C PHE A 159 -8.56 1.24 -3.13
N ARG A 160 -9.00 1.31 -4.39
CA ARG A 160 -9.58 0.17 -5.10
C ARG A 160 -8.52 -0.58 -5.90
N VAL A 161 -8.37 -1.87 -5.61
CA VAL A 161 -7.46 -2.76 -6.36
C VAL A 161 -7.80 -2.84 -7.85
N ALA A 162 -9.08 -2.64 -8.20
CA ALA A 162 -9.55 -2.71 -9.58
C ALA A 162 -9.01 -1.59 -10.47
N ASP A 163 -8.63 -0.44 -9.89
CA ASP A 163 -8.17 0.73 -10.64
C ASP A 163 -6.65 0.79 -10.78
N LEU A 164 -5.94 -0.16 -10.17
CA LEU A 164 -4.49 -0.19 -10.21
C LEU A 164 -4.01 -0.52 -11.62
N ASP A 165 -3.14 0.33 -12.18
CA ASP A 165 -2.40 0.02 -13.39
C ASP A 165 -1.28 -0.99 -13.06
N TRP A 166 -1.58 -2.26 -13.34
CA TRP A 166 -0.66 -3.36 -13.06
C TRP A 166 0.66 -3.26 -13.81
N GLU A 167 0.68 -2.73 -15.03
CA GLU A 167 1.91 -2.61 -15.81
C GLU A 167 2.79 -1.49 -15.28
N ALA A 168 2.21 -0.30 -15.09
CA ALA A 168 2.93 0.85 -14.56
C ALA A 168 3.48 0.54 -13.16
N LEU A 169 2.67 -0.06 -12.27
CA LEU A 169 3.11 -0.46 -10.94
C LEU A 169 4.19 -1.55 -11.00
N GLY A 170 4.04 -2.55 -11.86
CA GLY A 170 5.06 -3.58 -12.05
C GLY A 170 6.40 -2.99 -12.49
N LYS A 171 6.37 -2.03 -13.43
CA LYS A 171 7.54 -1.28 -13.89
C LYS A 171 8.15 -0.43 -12.77
N ALA A 172 7.33 0.33 -12.03
CA ALA A 172 7.76 1.18 -10.92
C ALA A 172 8.41 0.40 -9.77
N TRP A 173 7.92 -0.81 -9.48
CA TRP A 173 8.52 -1.72 -8.49
C TRP A 173 9.81 -2.41 -8.99
N GLY A 174 10.22 -2.17 -10.24
CA GLY A 174 11.39 -2.79 -10.85
C GLY A 174 11.24 -4.30 -11.06
N LEU A 175 10.00 -4.79 -11.19
CA LEU A 175 9.74 -6.20 -11.41
C LEU A 175 10.14 -6.62 -12.84
N LEU A 176 10.62 -7.85 -12.96
CA LEU A 176 10.94 -8.48 -14.26
C LEU A 176 9.72 -9.21 -14.85
N LYS A 177 8.73 -9.52 -14.01
CA LYS A 177 7.42 -10.07 -14.40
C LYS A 177 6.42 -9.82 -13.29
N LEU A 178 5.13 -9.85 -13.60
CA LEU A 178 4.09 -9.79 -12.58
C LEU A 178 3.98 -11.10 -11.79
N PRO A 179 3.72 -11.03 -10.47
CA PRO A 179 3.53 -12.22 -9.64
C PRO A 179 2.25 -12.96 -10.01
N LYS A 180 2.24 -14.29 -9.89
CA LYS A 180 1.02 -15.08 -10.02
C LYS A 180 0.13 -14.88 -8.79
N MET A 181 -1.00 -14.19 -8.95
CA MET A 181 -1.95 -13.92 -7.87
C MET A 181 -3.41 -13.87 -8.35
N PRO A 182 -4.40 -14.15 -7.48
CA PRO A 182 -5.82 -14.17 -7.85
C PRO A 182 -6.32 -12.86 -8.48
N GLU A 183 -5.79 -11.72 -8.03
CA GLU A 183 -6.15 -10.38 -8.48
C GLU A 183 -5.79 -10.16 -9.96
N LEU A 184 -4.75 -10.84 -10.46
CA LEU A 184 -4.34 -10.80 -11.87
C LEU A 184 -4.99 -11.87 -12.75
N LYS A 185 -5.96 -12.64 -12.24
CA LYS A 185 -6.58 -13.74 -13.02
C LYS A 185 -7.29 -13.21 -14.28
N LYS A 186 -7.91 -12.04 -14.19
CA LYS A 186 -8.62 -11.39 -15.31
C LYS A 186 -7.74 -10.40 -16.08
N PHE A 187 -6.48 -10.23 -15.67
CA PHE A 187 -5.57 -9.28 -16.30
C PHE A 187 -5.03 -9.85 -17.62
N THR A 188 -5.26 -9.11 -18.71
CA THR A 188 -4.92 -9.46 -20.09
C THR A 188 -3.72 -8.69 -20.65
N GLY A 189 -3.17 -7.72 -19.90
CA GLY A 189 -1.99 -6.96 -20.33
C GLY A 189 -0.68 -7.73 -20.20
N ASP A 190 0.43 -7.02 -20.42
CA ASP A 190 1.76 -7.60 -20.45
C ASP A 190 2.27 -7.98 -19.06
N LYS A 191 2.35 -9.29 -18.81
CA LYS A 191 2.86 -9.86 -17.56
C LYS A 191 4.38 -9.91 -17.49
N THR A 192 5.10 -9.76 -18.61
CA THR A 192 6.58 -9.71 -18.64
C THR A 192 7.11 -8.28 -18.55
N LEU A 193 6.22 -7.27 -18.54
CA LEU A 193 6.55 -5.86 -18.32
C LEU A 193 7.60 -5.33 -19.32
N GLY A 194 7.57 -5.86 -20.56
CA GLY A 194 8.48 -5.54 -21.64
C GLY A 194 9.90 -6.05 -21.46
N VAL A 195 10.12 -7.06 -20.60
CA VAL A 195 11.46 -7.60 -20.32
C VAL A 195 11.58 -9.02 -20.90
N ASP A 196 12.53 -9.19 -21.82
CA ASP A 196 12.88 -10.51 -22.36
C ASP A 196 14.02 -11.13 -21.54
N ILE A 197 13.71 -12.20 -20.80
CA ILE A 197 14.66 -12.92 -19.95
C ILE A 197 14.47 -14.42 -20.14
N THR A 198 15.59 -15.10 -20.41
CA THR A 198 15.67 -16.55 -20.34
C THR A 198 15.70 -17.01 -18.87
N TRP A 199 14.58 -17.52 -18.36
CA TRP A 199 14.42 -17.86 -16.94
C TRP A 199 15.29 -19.03 -16.46
N ASP A 200 15.78 -19.86 -17.38
CA ASP A 200 16.61 -21.03 -17.07
C ASP A 200 18.04 -20.65 -16.70
N THR A 201 18.60 -19.66 -17.40
CA THR A 201 19.96 -19.14 -17.20
C THR A 201 20.04 -18.10 -16.08
N TYR A 202 18.90 -17.56 -15.65
CA TYR A 202 18.84 -16.60 -14.57
C TYR A 202 19.12 -17.25 -13.20
N ALA A 203 20.35 -17.09 -12.71
CA ALA A 203 20.87 -17.75 -11.51
C ALA A 203 20.84 -16.87 -10.24
N TYR A 204 20.90 -17.50 -9.07
CA TYR A 204 21.19 -16.80 -7.82
C TYR A 204 22.65 -16.38 -7.76
N LYS A 205 22.93 -15.18 -7.21
CA LYS A 205 24.31 -14.76 -6.95
C LYS A 205 25.02 -15.65 -5.92
N ASP A 206 24.25 -16.19 -4.98
CA ASP A 206 24.73 -17.15 -3.98
C ASP A 206 24.85 -18.56 -4.58
N LYS A 207 26.09 -19.07 -4.68
CA LYS A 207 26.42 -20.39 -5.24
C LYS A 207 25.73 -21.55 -4.51
N GLN A 208 25.57 -21.48 -3.20
CA GLN A 208 24.91 -22.55 -2.43
C GLN A 208 23.42 -22.62 -2.75
N ARG A 209 22.78 -21.44 -2.87
CA ARG A 209 21.37 -21.34 -3.23
C ARG A 209 21.13 -21.77 -4.67
N GLU A 210 22.06 -21.47 -5.57
CA GLU A 210 21.99 -21.92 -6.96
C GLU A 210 22.18 -23.44 -7.10
N LYS A 211 23.14 -24.03 -6.38
CA LYS A 211 23.32 -25.50 -6.35
C LYS A 211 22.04 -26.20 -5.92
N ARG A 212 21.40 -25.72 -4.84
CA ARG A 212 20.11 -26.23 -4.38
C ARG A 212 18.99 -26.07 -5.41
N ARG A 213 18.99 -24.98 -6.19
CA ARG A 213 18.01 -24.77 -7.28
C ARG A 213 18.16 -25.84 -8.36
N LEU A 214 19.39 -26.10 -8.80
CA LEU A 214 19.68 -27.07 -9.85
C LEU A 214 19.35 -28.50 -9.39
N GLU A 215 19.68 -28.86 -8.14
CA GLU A 215 19.30 -30.14 -7.54
C GLU A 215 17.78 -30.34 -7.55
N VAL A 216 17.00 -29.33 -7.11
CA VAL A 216 15.53 -29.40 -7.14
C VAL A 216 14.99 -29.51 -8.57
N LEU A 217 15.61 -28.82 -9.53
CA LEU A 217 15.19 -28.87 -10.93
C LEU A 217 15.43 -30.27 -11.52
N GLN A 218 16.58 -30.88 -11.22
CA GLN A 218 16.92 -32.25 -11.61
C GLN A 218 15.98 -33.26 -10.96
N GLU A 219 15.77 -33.18 -9.64
CA GLU A 219 14.82 -34.03 -8.92
C GLU A 219 13.41 -33.93 -9.55
N THR A 220 12.96 -32.72 -9.92
CA THR A 220 11.63 -32.53 -10.53
C THR A 220 11.55 -33.09 -11.95
N ALA A 221 12.64 -33.01 -12.73
CA ALA A 221 12.71 -33.58 -14.08
C ALA A 221 12.73 -35.11 -14.05
N GLU A 222 13.41 -35.70 -13.07
CA GLU A 222 13.48 -37.15 -12.85
C GLU A 222 12.16 -37.73 -12.31
N SER A 223 11.42 -36.95 -11.52
CA SER A 223 10.18 -37.41 -10.85
C SER A 223 8.92 -37.42 -11.74
N GLY A 224 9.03 -37.12 -13.03
CA GLY A 224 7.91 -37.26 -13.99
C GLY A 224 6.61 -36.51 -13.62
N GLY A 225 6.67 -35.46 -12.80
CA GLY A 225 5.49 -34.64 -12.46
C GLY A 225 4.49 -35.25 -11.46
N HIS A 226 4.79 -36.34 -10.74
CA HIS A 226 3.93 -36.84 -9.66
C HIS A 226 4.37 -36.30 -8.29
N GLN A 227 3.68 -35.26 -7.80
CA GLN A 227 3.79 -34.81 -6.41
C GLN A 227 2.89 -35.66 -5.51
N GLU A 228 3.46 -36.68 -4.88
CA GLU A 228 2.90 -37.26 -3.66
C GLU A 228 3.74 -36.87 -2.43
N SER A 229 3.06 -36.74 -1.30
CA SER A 229 3.41 -35.88 -0.17
C SER A 229 4.68 -36.27 0.60
N SER A 230 5.73 -35.46 0.50
CA SER A 230 6.81 -35.36 1.50
C SER A 230 6.76 -33.97 2.17
N ASN A 231 5.73 -33.80 2.98
CA ASN A 231 5.30 -32.54 3.55
C ASN A 231 5.70 -32.46 5.02
N LYS A 232 6.83 -31.80 5.36
CA LYS A 232 7.00 -31.14 6.69
C LYS A 232 8.23 -30.25 6.88
N ARG A 233 9.30 -30.34 6.06
CA ARG A 233 10.52 -29.51 6.29
C ARG A 233 10.97 -28.62 5.14
N ARG A 234 10.53 -28.86 3.90
CA ARG A 234 11.02 -28.13 2.70
C ARG A 234 10.09 -27.03 2.17
N ALA A 235 8.97 -26.79 2.86
CA ALA A 235 7.86 -25.96 2.37
C ALA A 235 7.87 -24.47 2.79
N SER A 236 8.93 -23.96 3.41
CA SER A 236 8.90 -22.59 3.98
C SER A 236 9.39 -21.48 3.05
N GLU A 237 10.22 -21.78 2.03
CA GLU A 237 10.86 -20.71 1.23
C GLU A 237 10.35 -20.54 -0.21
N SER A 238 9.67 -21.55 -0.80
CA SER A 238 9.30 -21.53 -2.23
C SER A 238 7.84 -21.90 -2.57
N LEU A 239 6.93 -22.14 -1.62
CA LEU A 239 5.54 -22.46 -2.00
C LEU A 239 4.75 -21.24 -2.49
N ALA A 240 4.14 -21.44 -3.67
CA ALA A 240 3.09 -20.63 -4.23
C ALA A 240 2.01 -20.32 -3.18
N TRP A 241 1.60 -19.06 -3.16
CA TRP A 241 1.03 -18.44 -1.96
C TRP A 241 -0.45 -18.82 -1.70
N SER A 242 -1.11 -19.46 -2.67
CA SER A 242 -2.53 -19.83 -2.67
C SER A 242 -2.95 -20.67 -1.44
N ASN A 243 -2.23 -21.76 -1.17
CA ASN A 243 -2.56 -22.67 -0.07
C ASN A 243 -2.32 -22.04 1.32
N LYS A 244 -1.42 -21.06 1.40
CA LYS A 244 -1.14 -20.31 2.64
C LYS A 244 -2.18 -19.23 2.90
N ILE A 245 -2.76 -18.64 1.85
CA ILE A 245 -3.89 -17.71 1.93
C ILE A 245 -5.14 -18.44 2.45
N GLU A 246 -5.46 -19.61 1.94
CA GLU A 246 -6.65 -20.35 2.37
C GLU A 246 -6.62 -20.67 3.88
N ASN A 247 -5.46 -21.13 4.38
CA ASN A 247 -5.24 -21.39 5.79
C ASN A 247 -5.25 -20.12 6.66
N LYS A 248 -4.75 -18.99 6.13
CA LYS A 248 -4.81 -17.70 6.84
C LYS A 248 -6.22 -17.12 6.87
N ASN A 249 -7.00 -17.26 5.79
CA ASN A 249 -8.40 -16.87 5.72
C ASN A 249 -9.26 -17.73 6.64
N LYS A 250 -9.01 -19.05 6.73
CA LYS A 250 -9.64 -19.91 7.75
C LYS A 250 -9.36 -19.43 9.18
N LYS A 251 -8.12 -19.00 9.48
CA LYS A 251 -7.77 -18.43 10.80
C LYS A 251 -8.42 -17.06 11.06
N LEU A 252 -8.51 -16.19 10.05
CA LEU A 252 -9.19 -14.89 10.15
C LEU A 252 -10.70 -15.07 10.38
N LYS A 253 -11.35 -15.95 9.60
CA LYS A 253 -12.77 -16.30 9.77
C LYS A 253 -13.06 -16.83 11.18
N ARG A 254 -12.16 -17.65 11.74
CA ARG A 254 -12.26 -18.12 13.14
C ARG A 254 -12.12 -16.98 14.17
N ARG A 255 -11.30 -15.97 13.88
CA ARG A 255 -11.14 -14.78 14.75
C ARG A 255 -12.37 -13.87 14.69
N GLU A 256 -12.90 -13.64 13.49
CA GLU A 256 -14.15 -12.89 13.28
C GLU A 256 -15.33 -13.58 13.97
N GLN A 257 -15.45 -14.90 13.82
CA GLN A 257 -16.46 -15.69 14.54
C GLN A 257 -16.30 -15.60 16.07
N LYS A 258 -15.07 -15.57 16.58
CA LYS A 258 -14.81 -15.37 18.01
C LYS A 258 -15.18 -13.95 18.46
N HIS A 259 -14.88 -12.93 17.66
CA HIS A 259 -15.22 -11.54 17.96
C HIS A 259 -16.73 -11.32 17.93
N ALA A 260 -17.43 -11.83 16.92
CA ALA A 260 -18.88 -11.79 16.82
C ALA A 260 -19.56 -12.50 18.00
N ARG A 261 -19.01 -13.63 18.45
CA ARG A 261 -19.47 -14.31 19.68
C ARG A 261 -19.27 -13.42 20.91
N GLN A 262 -18.11 -12.79 21.06
CA GLN A 262 -17.82 -11.88 22.17
C GLN A 262 -18.69 -10.61 22.15
N GLU A 263 -19.01 -10.08 20.97
CA GLU A 263 -19.92 -8.95 20.81
C GLU A 263 -21.36 -9.32 21.13
N ARG A 264 -21.81 -10.52 20.74
CA ARG A 264 -23.12 -11.06 21.13
C ARG A 264 -23.21 -11.26 22.65
N ASP A 265 -22.19 -11.87 23.26
CA ASP A 265 -22.13 -12.06 24.71
C ASP A 265 -22.07 -10.71 25.47
N ARG A 266 -21.47 -9.67 24.88
CA ARG A 266 -21.51 -8.29 25.42
C ARG A 266 -22.88 -7.64 25.25
N TRP A 267 -23.52 -7.82 24.10
CA TRP A 267 -24.87 -7.33 23.83
C TRP A 267 -25.90 -7.94 24.80
N GLU A 268 -25.78 -9.24 25.08
CA GLU A 268 -26.61 -9.95 26.07
C GLU A 268 -26.42 -9.42 27.50
N LYS A 269 -25.25 -8.87 27.82
CA LYS A 269 -24.93 -8.29 29.15
C LYS A 269 -25.23 -6.78 29.29
N MET A 270 -25.49 -6.07 28.19
CA MET A 270 -25.88 -4.66 28.23
C MET A 270 -27.31 -4.49 28.77
N THR A 271 -27.54 -3.41 29.50
CA THR A 271 -28.87 -3.03 29.99
C THR A 271 -29.75 -2.51 28.84
N GLU A 272 -31.07 -2.50 29.04
CA GLU A 272 -32.02 -2.15 27.97
C GLU A 272 -31.87 -0.70 27.47
N GLU A 273 -31.45 0.22 28.36
CA GLU A 273 -31.16 1.62 28.00
C GLU A 273 -29.92 1.77 27.09
N GLU A 274 -28.88 0.99 27.32
CA GLU A 274 -27.66 1.00 26.48
C GLU A 274 -27.95 0.42 25.08
N ARG A 275 -28.81 -0.60 25.00
CA ARG A 275 -29.28 -1.17 23.73
C ARG A 275 -30.15 -0.20 22.95
N GLN A 276 -30.98 0.59 23.62
CA GLN A 276 -31.79 1.64 22.98
C GLN A 276 -30.90 2.73 22.39
N LYS A 277 -29.91 3.24 23.12
CA LYS A 277 -28.94 4.23 22.60
C LYS A 277 -28.14 3.71 21.41
N ALA A 278 -27.73 2.43 21.44
CA ALA A 278 -27.03 1.81 20.31
C ALA A 278 -27.92 1.73 19.05
N ARG A 279 -29.20 1.34 19.21
CA ARG A 279 -30.18 1.31 18.09
C ARG A 279 -30.50 2.69 17.55
N GLU A 280 -30.61 3.71 18.42
CA GLU A 280 -30.80 5.09 18.00
C GLU A 280 -29.60 5.62 17.22
N THR A 281 -28.39 5.32 17.69
CA THR A 281 -27.15 5.68 16.99
C THR A 281 -27.08 5.01 15.61
N GLU A 282 -27.48 3.75 15.52
CA GLU A 282 -27.52 3.02 14.25
C GLU A 282 -28.57 3.57 13.27
N LYS A 283 -29.76 3.94 13.76
CA LYS A 283 -30.78 4.64 12.96
C LYS A 283 -30.30 5.99 12.45
N LEU A 284 -29.61 6.77 13.28
CA LEU A 284 -29.04 8.06 12.88
C LEU A 284 -27.99 7.89 11.77
N VAL A 285 -27.14 6.86 11.88
CA VAL A 285 -26.13 6.51 10.86
C VAL A 285 -26.78 6.07 9.55
N ALA A 286 -27.90 5.33 9.59
CA ALA A 286 -28.64 4.94 8.40
C ALA A 286 -29.26 6.16 7.67
N GLN A 287 -29.87 7.09 8.41
CA GLN A 287 -30.44 8.33 7.86
C GLN A 287 -29.39 9.21 7.17
N ILE A 288 -28.18 9.31 7.75
CA ILE A 288 -27.07 10.06 7.14
C ILE A 288 -26.63 9.39 5.83
N ARG A 289 -26.64 8.06 5.74
CA ARG A 289 -26.27 7.34 4.51
C ARG A 289 -27.27 7.57 3.39
N GLU A 290 -28.55 7.52 3.70
CA GLU A 290 -29.64 7.74 2.74
C GLU A 290 -29.59 9.17 2.17
N LYS A 291 -29.42 10.17 3.05
CA LYS A 291 -29.28 11.57 2.64
C LYS A 291 -28.08 11.80 1.70
N ASN A 292 -26.94 11.18 2.00
CA ASN A 292 -25.73 11.26 1.17
C ASN A 292 -25.86 10.52 -0.17
N GLU A 293 -26.77 9.55 -0.28
CA GLU A 293 -27.05 8.82 -1.52
C GLU A 293 -28.01 9.62 -2.41
N GLU A 294 -28.99 10.28 -1.81
CA GLU A 294 -29.91 11.19 -2.47
C GLU A 294 -29.19 12.43 -3.04
N GLU A 295 -28.28 13.03 -2.27
CA GLU A 295 -27.45 14.15 -2.71
C GLU A 295 -26.53 13.76 -3.89
N ARG A 296 -26.00 12.54 -3.89
CA ARG A 296 -25.22 11.99 -5.02
C ARG A 296 -26.07 11.74 -6.26
N ARG A 297 -27.32 11.31 -6.07
CA ARG A 297 -28.28 11.11 -7.17
C ARG A 297 -28.64 12.45 -7.82
N LEU A 298 -28.86 13.49 -7.03
CA LEU A 298 -29.10 14.86 -7.50
C LEU A 298 -27.88 15.43 -8.24
N ARG A 299 -26.67 15.25 -7.68
CA ARG A 299 -25.43 15.72 -8.31
C ARG A 299 -25.15 15.04 -9.65
N ARG A 300 -25.45 13.74 -9.79
CA ARG A 300 -25.36 12.98 -11.05
C ARG A 300 -26.43 13.40 -12.07
N ALA A 301 -27.64 13.74 -11.62
CA ALA A 301 -28.68 14.27 -12.50
C ALA A 301 -28.29 15.66 -13.04
N ALA A 302 -27.71 16.52 -12.21
CA ALA A 302 -27.21 17.84 -12.61
C ALA A 302 -26.06 17.77 -13.63
N THR A 303 -25.12 16.83 -13.47
CA THR A 303 -24.05 16.61 -14.46
C THR A 303 -24.57 16.08 -15.78
N LYS A 304 -25.66 15.30 -15.76
CA LYS A 304 -26.29 14.76 -16.97
C LYS A 304 -27.17 15.79 -17.70
N ALA A 305 -27.77 16.73 -16.98
CA ALA A 305 -28.50 17.86 -17.56
C ALA A 305 -27.57 18.93 -18.15
N GLY A 306 -26.41 19.18 -17.52
CA GLY A 306 -25.41 20.13 -18.02
C GLY A 306 -24.66 19.67 -19.28
N ALA A 307 -24.66 18.37 -19.59
CA ALA A 307 -24.04 17.83 -20.82
C ALA A 307 -24.96 17.88 -22.06
N GLY A 308 -26.20 18.37 -21.92
CA GLY A 308 -27.20 18.42 -23.01
C GLY A 308 -27.41 19.80 -23.65
N MET A 309 -26.81 20.87 -23.13
CA MET A 309 -27.00 22.24 -23.62
C MET A 309 -25.70 23.04 -23.51
N SER A 310 -24.83 22.91 -24.50
CA SER A 310 -23.87 23.98 -24.86
C SER A 310 -23.29 23.69 -26.25
N GLY A 311 -24.07 24.08 -27.25
CA GLY A 311 -23.62 24.26 -28.62
C GLY A 311 -24.39 25.42 -29.21
N GLU A 312 -24.01 26.65 -28.83
CA GLU A 312 -23.92 27.79 -29.74
C GLU A 312 -23.44 29.04 -28.99
N ASP A 313 -22.48 29.67 -29.65
CA ASP A 313 -21.78 30.92 -29.35
C ASP A 313 -22.69 32.12 -29.59
N LYS A 314 -22.64 33.11 -28.69
CA LYS A 314 -22.71 34.55 -28.98
C LYS A 314 -22.55 35.36 -27.69
N GLY A 315 -21.63 36.31 -27.74
CA GLY A 315 -21.31 37.22 -26.64
C GLY A 315 -22.39 38.24 -26.35
N ASP A 316 -22.23 38.93 -25.23
CA ASP A 316 -22.46 40.37 -25.13
C ASP A 316 -21.80 40.93 -23.85
N GLU A 317 -21.00 41.95 -24.11
CA GLU A 317 -20.71 43.18 -23.37
C GLU A 317 -20.77 43.22 -21.82
N PHE A 318 -19.58 43.47 -21.27
CA PHE A 318 -19.33 44.00 -19.94
C PHE A 318 -19.63 45.51 -19.90
N HIS A 319 -20.59 45.92 -19.06
CA HIS A 319 -20.80 47.32 -18.68
C HIS A 319 -20.46 47.51 -17.19
N GLY A 320 -19.61 48.50 -16.94
CA GLY A 320 -19.05 48.85 -15.64
C GLY A 320 -20.06 49.42 -14.64
N PHE A 321 -19.62 49.48 -13.39
CA PHE A 321 -20.26 50.24 -12.33
C PHE A 321 -19.52 51.57 -12.19
N ASP A 322 -20.18 52.64 -12.60
CA ASP A 322 -20.01 53.96 -11.99
C ASP A 322 -21.09 54.11 -10.90
N ASP A 323 -20.65 54.71 -9.78
CA ASP A 323 -21.30 55.09 -8.52
C ASP A 323 -21.59 54.02 -7.43
#